data_AF-A0A3S3LRE1-F1
#
_entry.id   AF-A0A3S3LRE1-F1
#
_cell.length_a   1.000
_cell.length_b   1.000
_cell.length_c   1.000
_cell.angle_alpha   90.00
_cell.angle_beta   90.00
_cell.angle_gamma   90.00
#
_symmetry.space_group_name_H-M   'P 1'
#
loop_
_entity.id
_entity.type
_entity.pdbx_description
1 polymer ?
#
loop_
_entity_poly.entity_id
_entity_poly.type
_entity_poly.pdbx_seq_one_letter_code
_entity_poly.pdbx_strand_id
1 'polypeptide(L)' 'VAHETAYVALHRVVHRAGSSSRDRKRADRIEEEALLAICSYPAISRADCRAKAEYLLTAEARGELDLEEHMQAILHSMM' A
#
# COMPACT_ATOMS: atom_id res chain seq x y z
N VAL A 1 6.62 4.96 14.92
CA VAL A 1 5.57 5.82 15.54
C VAL A 1 4.67 6.50 14.49
N ALA A 2 5.20 7.08 13.40
CA ALA A 2 4.36 7.70 12.35
C ALA A 2 3.66 6.69 11.42
N HIS A 3 4.28 5.54 11.16
CA HIS A 3 3.82 4.55 10.17
C HIS A 3 2.62 3.72 10.69
N GLU A 4 2.63 3.32 11.96
CA GLU A 4 1.46 2.71 12.62
C GLU A 4 0.27 3.66 12.62
N THR A 5 0.52 4.96 12.82
CA THR A 5 -0.54 5.98 12.79
C THR A 5 -1.17 6.08 11.39
N ALA A 6 -0.36 5.98 10.33
CA ALA A 6 -0.85 5.92 8.95
C ALA A 6 -1.66 4.64 8.68
N TYR A 7 -1.20 3.49 9.20
CA TYR A 7 -1.90 2.21 9.06
C TYR A 7 -3.26 2.19 9.78
N VAL A 8 -3.32 2.76 10.99
CA VAL A 8 -4.56 2.92 11.76
C VAL A 8 -5.52 3.91 11.10
N ALA A 9 -5.00 4.97 10.49
CA ALA A 9 -5.81 5.92 9.73
C ALA A 9 -6.40 5.29 8.46
N LEU A 10 -5.60 4.52 7.72
CA LEU A 10 -6.05 3.76 6.54
C LEU A 10 -7.18 2.79 6.90
N HIS A 11 -6.96 1.96 7.93
CA HIS A 11 -7.94 0.96 8.38
C HIS A 11 -9.28 1.61 8.80
N ARG A 12 -9.26 2.78 9.43
CA ARG A 12 -10.47 3.52 9.82
C ARG A 12 -11.22 4.12 8.64
N VAL A 13 -10.54 4.53 7.58
CA VAL A 13 -11.18 5.13 6.39
C VAL A 13 -11.80 4.05 5.52
N VAL A 14 -11.09 2.94 5.29
CA VAL A 14 -11.57 1.80 4.50
C VAL A 14 -12.82 1.17 5.12
N HIS A 15 -12.88 1.02 6.45
CA HIS A 15 -14.08 0.50 7.13
C HIS A 15 -15.26 1.48 7.23
N ARG A 16 -15.06 2.78 6.96
CA ARG A 16 -16.11 3.81 7.08
C ARG A 16 -16.72 4.21 5.74
N ALA A 17 -16.18 3.74 4.61
CA ALA A 17 -16.60 4.13 3.27
C ALA A 17 -17.89 3.41 2.84
N GLY A 18 -19.01 3.84 3.42
CA GLY A 18 -20.37 3.48 3.00
C GLY A 18 -20.99 4.51 2.05
N SER A 19 -21.42 4.02 0.88
CA SER A 19 -22.50 4.51 0.00
C SER A 19 -22.36 5.75 -0.90
N SER A 20 -21.47 6.71 -0.68
CA SER A 20 -21.37 7.90 -1.57
C SER A 20 -20.15 7.90 -2.51
N SER A 21 -20.35 8.31 -3.77
CA SER A 21 -19.28 8.39 -4.79
C SER A 21 -18.14 9.34 -4.37
N ARG A 22 -18.43 10.41 -3.63
CA ARG A 22 -17.40 11.34 -3.14
C ARG A 22 -16.59 10.74 -2.01
N ASP A 23 -17.23 9.96 -1.14
CA ASP A 23 -16.55 9.26 -0.04
C ASP A 23 -15.65 8.15 -0.56
N ARG A 24 -16.06 7.47 -1.66
CA ARG A 24 -15.20 6.52 -2.39
C ARG A 24 -13.97 7.20 -2.97
N LYS A 25 -14.12 8.25 -3.77
CA LYS A 25 -12.96 8.99 -4.34
C LYS A 25 -11.99 9.51 -3.28
N ARG A 26 -12.52 9.91 -2.12
CA ARG A 26 -11.69 10.36 -0.99
C ARG A 26 -10.99 9.19 -0.31
N ALA A 27 -11.64 8.03 -0.19
CA ALA A 27 -11.01 6.81 0.30
C ALA A 27 -9.92 6.32 -0.67
N ASP A 28 -10.22 6.27 -1.97
CA ASP A 28 -9.28 5.86 -3.03
C ASP A 28 -8.02 6.73 -3.01
N ARG A 29 -8.17 8.05 -2.88
CA ARG A 29 -7.02 8.96 -2.79
C ARG A 29 -6.19 8.77 -1.52
N ILE A 30 -6.84 8.53 -0.38
CA ILE A 30 -6.14 8.29 0.89
C ILE A 30 -5.40 6.95 0.84
N GLU A 31 -5.98 5.95 0.19
CA GLU A 31 -5.36 4.65 -0.08
C GLU A 31 -4.15 4.78 -1.01
N GLU A 32 -4.28 5.52 -2.11
CA GLU A 32 -3.20 5.82 -3.05
C GLU A 32 -2.03 6.57 -2.36
N GLU A 33 -2.33 7.63 -1.58
CA GLU A 33 -1.32 8.39 -0.83
C GLU A 33 -0.61 7.51 0.22
N ALA A 34 -1.32 6.56 0.85
CA ALA A 34 -0.74 5.64 1.80
C ALA A 34 0.15 4.57 1.14
N LEU A 35 -0.30 3.99 0.01
CA LEU A 35 0.50 3.06 -0.78
C LEU A 35 1.77 3.72 -1.29
N LEU A 36 1.67 4.97 -1.79
CA LEU A 36 2.84 5.77 -2.16
C LEU A 36 3.77 5.97 -0.98
N ALA A 37 3.28 6.34 0.20
CA ALA A 37 4.12 6.52 1.38
C ALA A 37 4.84 5.22 1.82
N ILE A 38 4.16 4.08 1.75
CA ILE A 38 4.73 2.76 2.07
C ILE A 38 5.79 2.35 1.02
N CYS A 39 5.50 2.57 -0.26
CA CYS A 39 6.40 2.23 -1.35
C CYS A 39 7.64 3.14 -1.39
N SER A 40 7.46 4.43 -1.04
CA SER A 40 8.51 5.44 -1.00
C SER A 40 9.40 5.35 0.25
N TYR A 41 8.98 4.61 1.29
CA TYR A 41 9.78 4.49 2.49
C TYR A 41 11.01 3.59 2.21
N PRO A 42 12.24 4.12 2.32
CA PRO A 42 13.43 3.30 2.19
C PRO A 42 13.43 2.33 3.35
N ALA A 43 13.47 1.03 3.06
CA ALA A 43 13.49 0.01 4.09
C ALA A 43 14.72 0.21 4.99
N ILE A 44 14.47 0.60 6.25
CA ILE A 44 15.53 1.01 7.19
C ILE A 44 16.20 -0.21 7.82
N SER A 45 15.52 -1.37 7.82
CA SER A 45 16.03 -2.61 8.39
C SER A 45 15.68 -3.85 7.56
N ARG A 46 16.40 -4.96 7.80
CA ARG A 46 16.07 -6.28 7.21
C ARG A 46 14.66 -6.76 7.60
N ALA A 47 14.17 -6.36 8.77
CA ALA A 47 12.82 -6.68 9.21
C ALA A 47 11.76 -5.96 8.35
N ASP A 48 12.01 -4.69 8.02
CA ASP A 48 11.12 -3.92 7.13
C ASP A 48 11.09 -4.50 5.71
N CYS A 49 12.25 -4.91 5.18
CA CYS A 49 12.32 -5.61 3.91
C CYS A 49 11.51 -6.91 3.93
N ARG A 50 11.62 -7.68 5.02
CA ARG A 50 10.90 -8.95 5.18
C ARG A 50 9.40 -8.74 5.27
N ALA A 51 8.93 -7.79 6.07
CA ALA A 51 7.51 -7.48 6.19
C ALA A 51 6.91 -7.02 4.86
N LYS A 52 7.67 -6.21 4.09
CA LYS A 52 7.27 -5.77 2.75
C LYS A 52 7.19 -6.95 1.77
N ALA A 53 8.16 -7.87 1.80
CA ALA A 53 8.14 -9.07 0.99
C ALA A 53 6.98 -10.01 1.34
N GLU A 54 6.72 -10.25 2.64
CA GLU A 54 5.62 -11.09 3.11
C GLU A 54 4.25 -10.51 2.68
N TYR A 55 4.08 -9.19 2.72
CA TYR A 55 2.87 -8.52 2.23
C TYR A 55 2.67 -8.74 0.72
N LEU A 56 3.71 -8.49 -0.08
CA LEU A 56 3.64 -8.61 -1.55
C LEU A 56 3.31 -10.04 -1.98
N LEU A 57 3.96 -11.04 -1.38
CA LEU A 57 3.70 -12.45 -1.65
C LEU A 57 2.28 -12.86 -1.23
N THR A 58 1.77 -12.30 -0.14
CA THR A 58 0.39 -12.57 0.32
C THR A 58 -0.64 -11.98 -0.63
N ALA A 59 -0.42 -10.76 -1.14
CA ALA A 59 -1.30 -10.12 -2.12
C ALA A 59 -1.33 -10.89 -3.45
N GLU A 60 -0.16 -11.33 -3.93
CA GLU A 60 -0.04 -12.20 -5.12
C GLU A 60 -0.81 -13.51 -4.94
N ALA A 61 -0.64 -14.19 -3.79
CA ALA A 61 -1.36 -15.43 -3.49
C ALA A 61 -2.89 -15.28 -3.45
N ARG A 62 -3.39 -14.06 -3.21
CA ARG A 62 -4.82 -13.72 -3.26
C ARG A 62 -5.29 -13.30 -4.64
N GLY A 63 -4.39 -13.14 -5.61
CA GLY A 63 -4.68 -12.63 -6.95
C GLY A 63 -4.96 -11.12 -6.98
N GLU A 64 -4.53 -10.40 -5.96
CA GLU A 64 -4.73 -8.95 -5.81
C GLU A 64 -3.64 -8.14 -6.52
N LEU A 65 -2.49 -8.78 -6.83
CA LEU A 65 -1.32 -8.16 -7.42
C LEU A 65 -0.66 -9.13 -8.41
N ASP A 66 -0.41 -8.67 -9.63
CA ASP A 66 0.62 -9.29 -10.49
C ASP A 66 1.98 -8.77 -10.02
N LEU A 67 2.67 -9.61 -9.24
CA LEU A 67 3.93 -9.20 -8.61
C LEU A 67 5.01 -8.94 -9.65
N GLU A 68 5.03 -9.69 -10.76
CA GLU A 68 6.02 -9.53 -11.82
C GLU A 68 5.84 -8.20 -12.53
N GLU A 69 4.62 -7.91 -13.01
CA GLU A 69 4.30 -6.67 -13.70
C GLU A 69 4.55 -5.45 -12.79
N HIS A 70 4.15 -5.55 -11.51
CA HIS A 70 4.35 -4.48 -10.55
C HIS A 70 5.82 -4.19 -10.27
N MET A 71 6.65 -5.22 -10.10
CA MET A 71 8.09 -5.05 -9.89
C MET A 71 8.78 -4.47 -11.13
N GLN A 72 8.38 -4.90 -12.33
CA GLN A 72 8.89 -4.32 -13.59
C GLN A 72 8.53 -2.84 -13.72
N ALA A 73 7.29 -2.45 -13.40
CA ALA A 73 6.86 -1.05 -13.43
C ALA A 73 7.67 -0.16 -12.48
N ILE A 74 7.96 -0.65 -11.25
CA ILE A 74 8.81 0.05 -10.29
C ILE A 74 10.22 0.23 -10.86
N LEU A 75 10.84 -0.85 -11.36
CA LEU A 75 12.20 -0.79 -11.93
C LEU A 75 12.28 0.18 -13.11
N HIS A 76 11.26 0.18 -13.99
CA HIS A 76 11.17 1.12 -15.10
C HIS A 76 10.98 2.57 -14.66
N SER A 77 10.29 2.83 -13.55
CA SER A 77 10.09 4.19 -13.03
C SER A 77 11.34 4.78 -12.34
N MET A 78 12.30 3.93 -11.99
CA MET A 78 13.55 4.33 -11.34
C MET A 78 14.71 4.59 -12.32
N MET A 79 14.57 4.15 -13.58
CA MET A 79 15.51 4.44 -14.68
C MET A 79 15.09 5.72 -15.41
#